data_AF-A0A0F9SBI2-F1
#
_entry.id   AF-A0A0F9SBI2-F1
#
_cell.length_a   1.000
_cell.length_b   1.000
_cell.length_c   1.000
_cell.angle_alpha   90.00
_cell.angle_beta   90.00
_cell.angle_gamma   90.00
#
_symmetry.space_group_name_H-M   'P 1'
#
loop_
_entity.id
_entity.type
_entity.pdbx_description
1 polymer ?
#
loop_
_entity_poly.entity_id
_entity_poly.type
_entity_poly.pdbx_seq_one_letter_code
_entity_poly.pdbx_strand_id
1 'polypeptide(L)'
;MIEKTEALDTYTLKEFGHYDFYRAINRKGLMYHEVVIEAGFNPNSFNTLSSIGKDLHWNAEKTFLEHTRNQNCKSFYEVRGNGDNTIIVDEKFKKLSNGADLFTHLRSDIKIVNIDYYLGSSSGNAFDHSTREYQRDGVALFLVSVKANKPRLVDYHMPHERNIFILDPENFAAFMGYRGKIYDDFKENVNLTKDAIINKEEVRIILKEKAIESFKIIKNDQNHLNYSTKEFKNTTDEIKSQKAQ
;
A
#
# COMPACT_ATOMS: atom_id res chain seq x y z
N MET A 1 -35.15 -20.03 -1.13
CA MET A 1 -34.09 -19.17 -1.70
C MET A 1 -33.31 -20.03 -2.68
N ILE A 2 -33.18 -19.60 -3.94
CA ILE A 2 -32.23 -20.25 -4.87
C ILE A 2 -30.85 -19.75 -4.47
N GLU A 3 -29.98 -20.67 -4.04
CA GLU A 3 -28.60 -20.36 -3.67
C GLU A 3 -27.85 -19.97 -4.95
N LYS A 4 -27.48 -18.68 -5.07
CA LYS A 4 -26.70 -18.21 -6.22
C LYS A 4 -25.28 -18.77 -6.12
N THR A 5 -24.79 -19.33 -7.21
CA THR A 5 -23.40 -19.80 -7.31
C THR A 5 -22.43 -18.62 -7.21
N GLU A 6 -21.34 -18.78 -6.44
CA GLU A 6 -20.26 -17.78 -6.40
C GLU A 6 -19.54 -17.75 -7.76
N ALA A 7 -19.22 -16.56 -8.24
CA ALA A 7 -18.41 -16.42 -9.43
C ALA A 7 -17.00 -17.00 -9.21
N LEU A 8 -16.42 -17.51 -10.28
CA LEU A 8 -15.02 -17.94 -10.27
C LEU A 8 -14.10 -16.75 -9.96
N ASP A 9 -12.99 -17.03 -9.29
CA ASP A 9 -12.00 -16.02 -8.94
C ASP A 9 -11.17 -15.58 -10.18
N THR A 10 -10.44 -14.47 -10.02
CA THR A 10 -9.63 -13.88 -11.10
C THR A 10 -8.54 -14.84 -11.63
N TYR A 11 -7.97 -15.71 -10.79
CA TYR A 11 -6.95 -16.65 -11.24
C TYR A 11 -7.54 -17.75 -12.10
N THR A 12 -8.66 -18.32 -11.66
CA THR A 12 -9.40 -19.32 -12.44
C THR A 12 -9.85 -18.75 -13.79
N LEU A 13 -10.25 -17.48 -13.83
CA LEU A 13 -10.71 -16.83 -15.06
C LEU A 13 -9.58 -16.24 -15.92
N LYS A 14 -8.32 -16.28 -15.45
CA LYS A 14 -7.17 -15.64 -16.13
C LYS A 14 -6.96 -16.17 -17.55
N GLU A 15 -7.12 -17.47 -17.75
CA GLU A 15 -6.97 -18.12 -19.06
C GLU A 15 -8.05 -17.70 -20.08
N PHE A 16 -9.17 -17.16 -19.59
CA PHE A 16 -10.29 -16.68 -20.41
C PHE A 16 -10.26 -15.16 -20.66
N GLY A 17 -9.13 -14.49 -20.38
CA GLY A 17 -9.00 -13.05 -20.62
C GLY A 17 -9.70 -12.17 -19.58
N HIS A 18 -9.93 -12.68 -18.36
CA HIS A 18 -10.60 -11.95 -17.28
C HIS A 18 -9.97 -10.60 -16.95
N TYR A 19 -8.64 -10.50 -17.04
CA TYR A 19 -7.94 -9.24 -16.81
C TYR A 19 -8.37 -8.14 -17.80
N ASP A 20 -8.54 -8.48 -19.08
CA ASP A 20 -8.96 -7.53 -20.10
C ASP A 20 -10.43 -7.15 -19.92
N PHE A 21 -11.28 -8.11 -19.56
CA PHE A 21 -12.67 -7.87 -19.18
C PHE A 21 -12.77 -6.93 -17.97
N TYR A 22 -12.03 -7.20 -16.90
CA TYR A 22 -11.97 -6.39 -15.69
C TYR A 22 -11.50 -4.95 -16.01
N ARG A 23 -10.46 -4.80 -16.83
CA ARG A 23 -10.02 -3.47 -17.29
C ARG A 23 -11.09 -2.75 -18.10
N ALA A 24 -11.80 -3.46 -18.97
CA ALA A 24 -12.85 -2.88 -19.81
C ALA A 24 -14.03 -2.35 -18.98
N ILE A 25 -14.49 -3.09 -17.97
CA ILE A 25 -15.58 -2.64 -17.09
C ILE A 25 -15.15 -1.49 -16.18
N ASN A 26 -13.92 -1.53 -15.63
CA ASN A 26 -13.39 -0.44 -14.82
C ASN A 26 -13.24 0.86 -15.62
N ARG A 27 -12.83 0.79 -16.90
CA ARG A 27 -12.79 1.96 -17.80
C ARG A 27 -14.17 2.59 -18.03
N LYS A 28 -15.25 1.82 -17.83
CA LYS A 28 -16.64 2.29 -17.88
C LYS A 28 -17.19 2.68 -16.51
N GLY A 29 -16.38 2.64 -15.44
CA GLY A 29 -16.79 2.98 -14.07
C GLY A 29 -17.57 1.88 -13.34
N LEU A 30 -17.83 0.74 -13.99
CA LEU A 30 -18.60 -0.37 -13.43
C LEU A 30 -17.76 -1.21 -12.47
N MET A 31 -18.37 -1.71 -11.40
CA MET A 31 -17.75 -2.65 -10.47
C MET A 31 -17.90 -4.08 -10.96
N TYR A 32 -16.85 -4.88 -10.77
CA TYR A 32 -16.89 -6.30 -11.11
C TYR A 32 -18.05 -7.03 -10.43
N HIS A 33 -18.30 -6.76 -9.14
CA HIS A 33 -19.40 -7.40 -8.43
C HIS A 33 -20.78 -6.98 -8.94
N GLU A 34 -20.97 -5.74 -9.40
CA GLU A 34 -22.23 -5.31 -10.02
C GLU A 34 -22.52 -6.15 -11.27
N VAL A 35 -21.51 -6.31 -12.13
CA VAL A 35 -21.63 -7.13 -13.35
C VAL A 35 -21.88 -8.61 -13.03
N VAL A 36 -21.24 -9.13 -11.99
CA VAL A 36 -21.40 -10.51 -11.53
C VAL A 36 -22.79 -10.76 -10.92
N ILE A 37 -23.30 -9.82 -10.12
CA ILE A 37 -24.64 -9.89 -9.52
C ILE A 37 -25.72 -9.85 -10.61
N GLU A 38 -25.57 -8.94 -11.58
CA GLU A 38 -26.46 -8.80 -12.74
C GLU A 38 -26.45 -10.08 -13.59
N ALA A 39 -25.29 -10.72 -13.74
CA ALA A 39 -25.14 -12.01 -14.40
C ALA A 39 -25.70 -13.20 -13.59
N GLY A 40 -26.27 -12.96 -12.40
CA GLY A 40 -26.94 -13.98 -11.58
C GLY A 40 -26.04 -14.71 -10.58
N PHE A 41 -24.80 -14.29 -10.41
CA PHE A 41 -23.82 -14.92 -9.52
C PHE A 41 -23.62 -14.13 -8.22
N ASN A 42 -23.10 -14.79 -7.19
CA ASN A 42 -22.56 -14.10 -6.02
C ASN A 42 -21.13 -13.62 -6.33
N PRO A 43 -20.75 -12.39 -5.95
CA PRO A 43 -19.38 -11.91 -6.11
C PRO A 43 -18.38 -12.83 -5.41
N ASN A 44 -17.28 -13.12 -6.10
CA ASN A 44 -16.20 -13.88 -5.50
C ASN A 44 -15.54 -13.09 -4.36
N SER A 45 -15.51 -13.68 -3.17
CA SER A 45 -14.97 -13.07 -1.95
C SER A 45 -13.51 -12.61 -2.09
N PHE A 46 -12.68 -13.37 -2.81
CA PHE A 46 -11.29 -12.99 -3.08
C PHE A 46 -11.22 -11.73 -3.95
N ASN A 47 -12.04 -11.64 -5.00
CA ASN A 47 -12.07 -10.47 -5.89
C ASN A 47 -12.58 -9.23 -5.15
N THR A 48 -13.58 -9.37 -4.28
CA THR A 48 -14.09 -8.27 -3.44
C THR A 48 -13.00 -7.77 -2.48
N LEU A 49 -12.29 -8.66 -1.79
CA LEU A 49 -11.17 -8.27 -0.93
C LEU A 49 -10.03 -7.62 -1.72
N SER A 50 -9.72 -8.13 -2.91
CA SER A 50 -8.72 -7.53 -3.80
C SER A 50 -9.10 -6.10 -4.18
N SER A 51 -10.38 -5.84 -4.50
CA SER A 51 -10.87 -4.49 -4.81
C SER A 51 -10.73 -3.55 -3.61
N ILE A 52 -11.21 -3.98 -2.43
CA ILE A 52 -11.11 -3.20 -1.19
C ILE A 52 -9.65 -2.86 -0.86
N GLY A 53 -8.73 -3.81 -1.10
CA GLY A 53 -7.30 -3.60 -0.92
C GLY A 53 -6.77 -2.49 -1.82
N LYS A 54 -7.10 -2.54 -3.12
CA LYS A 54 -6.72 -1.50 -4.08
C LYS A 54 -7.27 -0.12 -3.72
N ASP A 55 -8.53 -0.06 -3.26
CA ASP A 55 -9.16 1.20 -2.88
C ASP A 55 -8.49 1.80 -1.63
N LEU A 56 -8.10 0.97 -0.66
CA LEU A 56 -7.27 1.40 0.47
C LEU A 56 -5.92 1.95 -0.01
N HIS A 57 -5.22 1.24 -0.91
CA HIS A 57 -3.90 1.64 -1.39
C HIS A 57 -3.90 3.07 -1.92
N TRP A 58 -4.78 3.37 -2.88
CA TRP A 58 -4.85 4.72 -3.47
C TRP A 58 -5.10 5.81 -2.44
N ASN A 59 -5.99 5.54 -1.49
CA ASN A 59 -6.32 6.50 -0.44
C ASN A 59 -5.16 6.73 0.53
N ALA A 60 -4.51 5.65 0.99
CA ALA A 60 -3.38 5.73 1.91
C ALA A 60 -2.12 6.33 1.25
N GLU A 61 -1.91 6.06 -0.04
CA GLU A 61 -0.87 6.68 -0.86
C GLU A 61 -1.05 8.19 -0.98
N LYS A 62 -2.27 8.65 -1.27
CA LYS A 62 -2.57 10.08 -1.33
C LYS A 62 -2.24 10.76 -0.01
N THR A 63 -2.64 10.18 1.12
CA THR A 63 -2.32 10.72 2.45
C THR A 63 -0.82 10.73 2.73
N PHE A 64 -0.11 9.66 2.37
CA PHE A 64 1.35 9.59 2.50
C PHE A 64 2.04 10.70 1.71
N LEU A 65 1.75 10.81 0.41
CA LEU A 65 2.39 11.79 -0.48
C LEU A 65 2.08 13.24 -0.05
N GLU A 66 0.83 13.52 0.36
CA GLU A 66 0.45 14.83 0.86
C GLU A 66 1.24 15.19 2.13
N HIS A 67 1.35 14.27 3.07
CA HIS A 67 2.09 14.47 4.31
C HIS A 67 3.58 14.69 4.07
N THR A 68 4.23 13.76 3.36
CA THR A 68 5.67 13.82 3.13
C THR A 68 6.06 15.08 2.35
N ARG A 69 5.22 15.53 1.42
CA ARG A 69 5.39 16.81 0.73
C ARG A 69 5.29 17.99 1.68
N ASN A 70 4.28 18.02 2.55
CA ASN A 70 4.12 19.08 3.55
C ASN A 70 5.32 19.16 4.50
N GLN A 71 5.99 18.02 4.75
CA GLN A 71 7.21 17.94 5.56
C GLN A 71 8.51 18.09 4.75
N ASN A 72 8.42 18.38 3.45
CA ASN A 72 9.56 18.48 2.52
C ASN A 72 10.45 17.23 2.49
N CYS A 73 9.86 16.05 2.67
CA CYS A 73 10.55 14.77 2.55
C CYS A 73 10.66 14.34 1.09
N LYS A 74 11.74 13.62 0.78
CA LYS A 74 11.96 13.03 -0.55
C LYS A 74 11.24 11.70 -0.65
N SER A 75 10.07 11.71 -1.28
CA SER A 75 9.22 10.53 -1.44
C SER A 75 8.58 10.47 -2.82
N PHE A 76 8.16 9.28 -3.24
CA PHE A 76 7.43 9.06 -4.49
C PHE A 76 6.50 7.86 -4.38
N TYR A 77 5.66 7.72 -5.41
CA TYR A 77 4.89 6.53 -5.71
C TYR A 77 5.40 5.86 -7.00
N GLU A 78 5.62 4.54 -6.99
CA GLU A 78 6.15 3.71 -8.09
C GLU A 78 7.50 4.15 -8.71
N VAL A 79 8.61 3.49 -8.35
CA VAL A 79 9.86 3.54 -9.15
C VAL A 79 9.95 2.31 -10.03
N ARG A 80 9.74 2.50 -11.34
CA ARG A 80 9.92 1.45 -12.37
C ARG A 80 9.10 0.17 -12.10
N GLY A 81 7.96 0.30 -11.43
CA GLY A 81 7.11 -0.85 -11.04
C GLY A 81 7.55 -1.60 -9.79
N ASN A 82 8.58 -1.13 -9.06
CA ASN A 82 9.08 -1.74 -7.83
C ASN A 82 8.94 -0.76 -6.66
N GLY A 83 7.89 -0.93 -5.86
CA GLY A 83 7.62 -0.20 -4.62
C GLY A 83 6.46 0.79 -4.78
N ASP A 84 5.43 0.65 -3.93
CA ASP A 84 4.22 1.46 -3.98
C ASP A 84 4.53 2.86 -3.43
N ASN A 85 4.72 3.02 -2.12
CA ASN A 85 5.22 4.25 -1.52
C ASN A 85 6.66 4.12 -1.07
N THR A 86 7.47 5.13 -1.34
CA THR A 86 8.90 5.11 -0.97
C THR A 86 9.35 6.46 -0.44
N ILE A 87 10.23 6.45 0.57
CA ILE A 87 10.83 7.66 1.17
C ILE A 87 12.33 7.48 1.43
N ILE A 88 13.12 8.53 1.17
CA ILE A 88 14.55 8.59 1.55
C ILE A 88 14.68 8.91 3.03
N VAL A 89 15.59 8.20 3.70
CA VAL A 89 15.98 8.47 5.09
C VAL A 89 17.04 9.57 5.13
N ASP A 90 16.58 10.81 5.27
CA ASP A 90 17.42 12.01 5.41
C ASP A 90 17.06 12.83 6.67
N GLU A 91 17.61 14.03 6.82
CA GLU A 91 17.32 14.93 7.95
C GLU A 91 15.85 15.41 8.01
N LYS A 92 15.12 15.38 6.90
CA LYS A 92 13.69 15.70 6.88
C LYS A 92 12.87 14.52 7.37
N PHE A 93 13.24 13.30 6.95
CA PHE A 93 12.65 12.08 7.47
C PHE A 93 12.75 11.98 9.00
N LYS A 94 13.92 12.25 9.58
CA LYS A 94 14.12 12.25 11.04
C LYS A 94 13.16 13.19 11.78
N LYS A 95 12.78 14.29 11.15
CA LYS A 95 11.91 15.32 11.73
C LYS A 95 10.42 14.98 11.63
N LEU A 96 10.05 13.88 10.96
CA LEU A 96 8.66 13.44 10.89
C LEU A 96 8.10 13.13 12.28
N SER A 97 8.86 12.40 13.11
CA SER A 97 8.46 12.06 14.48
C SER A 97 9.67 11.59 15.30
N ASN A 98 9.50 11.50 16.62
CA ASN A 98 10.48 10.86 17.51
C ASN A 98 10.74 9.40 17.12
N GLY A 99 9.73 8.69 16.58
CA GLY A 99 9.88 7.31 16.12
C GLY A 99 10.74 7.21 14.87
N ALA A 100 10.58 8.13 13.92
CA ALA A 100 11.41 8.22 12.73
C ALA A 100 12.87 8.55 13.10
N ASP A 101 13.09 9.52 13.99
CA ASP A 101 14.42 9.87 14.47
C ASP A 101 15.12 8.67 15.14
N LEU A 102 14.44 8.01 16.10
CA LEU A 102 14.96 6.83 16.77
C LEU A 102 15.26 5.68 15.79
N PHE A 103 14.40 5.47 14.79
CA PHE A 103 14.65 4.49 13.74
C PHE A 103 15.96 4.77 13.00
N THR A 104 16.23 6.02 12.62
CA THR A 104 17.50 6.34 11.93
C THR A 104 18.74 6.14 12.79
N HIS A 105 18.62 6.28 14.11
CA HIS A 105 19.70 5.99 15.05
C HIS A 105 19.95 4.49 15.19
N LEU A 106 18.88 3.70 15.34
CA LEU A 106 18.97 2.24 15.51
C LEU A 106 19.29 1.51 14.20
N ARG A 107 18.87 2.08 13.07
CA ARG A 107 18.97 1.52 11.71
C ARG A 107 19.67 2.49 10.78
N SER A 108 20.86 2.94 11.18
CA SER A 108 21.69 3.87 10.40
C SER A 108 22.13 3.29 9.05
N ASP A 109 22.07 1.97 8.89
CA ASP A 109 22.28 1.23 7.64
C ASP A 109 21.18 1.48 6.61
N ILE A 110 19.95 1.78 7.04
CA ILE A 110 18.79 1.97 6.15
C ILE A 110 18.78 3.39 5.58
N LYS A 111 18.72 3.48 4.25
CA LYS A 111 18.67 4.76 3.50
C LYS A 111 17.34 4.97 2.78
N ILE A 112 16.57 3.91 2.57
CA ILE A 112 15.27 3.93 1.89
C ILE A 112 14.27 3.11 2.70
N VAL A 113 13.05 3.64 2.84
CA VAL A 113 11.91 2.90 3.39
C VAL A 113 10.83 2.79 2.31
N ASN A 114 10.47 1.56 1.98
CA ASN A 114 9.30 1.23 1.18
C ASN A 114 8.12 0.97 2.12
N ILE A 115 6.92 1.39 1.72
CA ILE A 115 5.70 1.26 2.52
C ILE A 115 4.64 0.61 1.64
N ASP A 116 3.99 -0.41 2.20
CA ASP A 116 2.95 -1.18 1.53
C ASP A 116 1.79 -1.40 2.51
N TYR A 117 0.56 -1.31 2.02
CA TYR A 117 -0.66 -1.41 2.81
C TYR A 117 -1.40 -2.69 2.45
N TYR A 118 -1.91 -3.45 3.43
CA TYR A 118 -2.60 -4.69 3.09
C TYR A 118 -3.72 -5.03 4.07
N LEU A 119 -4.70 -5.78 3.58
CA LEU A 119 -5.91 -6.11 4.34
C LEU A 119 -5.71 -7.22 5.37
N GLY A 120 -4.74 -8.11 5.13
CA GLY A 120 -4.50 -9.27 5.97
C GLY A 120 -3.75 -8.92 7.24
N SER A 121 -3.79 -9.82 8.23
CA SER A 121 -2.92 -9.77 9.41
C SER A 121 -2.08 -11.03 9.57
N SER A 122 -2.16 -11.97 8.62
CA SER A 122 -1.40 -13.23 8.64
C SER A 122 0.06 -12.99 8.24
N SER A 123 0.96 -13.79 8.81
CA SER A 123 2.37 -13.78 8.38
C SER A 123 2.53 -14.22 6.92
N GLY A 124 1.61 -15.04 6.38
CA GLY A 124 1.63 -15.47 4.98
C GLY A 124 1.39 -14.32 4.00
N ASN A 125 0.45 -13.43 4.29
CA ASN A 125 0.25 -12.25 3.44
C ASN A 125 1.44 -11.29 3.55
N ALA A 126 2.03 -11.14 4.74
CA ALA A 126 3.25 -10.36 4.90
C ALA A 126 4.43 -10.97 4.10
N PHE A 127 4.52 -12.30 4.05
CA PHE A 127 5.52 -13.01 3.27
C PHE A 127 5.37 -12.73 1.77
N ASP A 128 4.17 -12.85 1.20
CA ASP A 128 3.93 -12.62 -0.23
C ASP A 128 4.34 -11.21 -0.67
N HIS A 129 4.01 -10.19 0.12
CA HIS A 129 4.42 -8.81 -0.16
C HIS A 129 5.94 -8.61 -0.02
N SER A 130 6.56 -9.32 0.91
CA SER A 130 8.01 -9.28 1.14
C SER A 130 8.81 -10.00 0.05
N THR A 131 8.22 -10.82 -0.81
CA THR A 131 8.97 -11.49 -1.90
C THR A 131 9.20 -10.61 -3.13
N ARG A 132 8.65 -9.37 -3.15
CA ARG A 132 8.67 -8.46 -4.32
C ARG A 132 9.93 -7.59 -4.46
N GLU A 133 11.05 -8.00 -3.86
CA GLU A 133 12.30 -7.21 -3.79
C GLU A 133 12.15 -5.81 -3.16
N TYR A 134 11.12 -5.62 -2.33
CA TYR A 134 10.86 -4.34 -1.66
C TYR A 134 11.82 -4.08 -0.48
N GLN A 135 12.65 -5.05 -0.12
CA GLN A 135 13.65 -4.93 0.92
C GLN A 135 14.96 -5.56 0.47
N ARG A 136 16.06 -4.98 0.92
CA ARG A 136 17.44 -5.44 0.70
C ARG A 136 18.34 -4.67 1.65
N ASP A 137 19.65 -4.93 1.64
CA ASP A 137 20.56 -4.10 2.42
C ASP A 137 20.42 -2.61 2.06
N GLY A 138 20.34 -1.76 3.07
CA GLY A 138 20.07 -0.33 2.91
C GLY A 138 18.60 0.04 2.62
N VAL A 139 17.70 -0.93 2.47
CA VAL A 139 16.28 -0.71 2.14
C VAL A 139 15.38 -1.49 3.09
N ALA A 140 14.50 -0.78 3.80
CA ALA A 140 13.49 -1.38 4.68
C ALA A 140 12.12 -1.44 4.00
N LEU A 141 11.29 -2.39 4.42
CA LEU A 141 9.90 -2.53 4.03
C LEU A 141 9.00 -2.42 5.26
N PHE A 142 8.07 -1.47 5.23
CA PHE A 142 7.05 -1.26 6.24
C PHE A 142 5.72 -1.79 5.69
N LEU A 143 5.23 -2.87 6.30
CA LEU A 143 3.97 -3.51 5.97
C LEU A 143 2.90 -3.03 6.94
N VAL A 144 1.99 -2.21 6.46
CA VAL A 144 0.92 -1.59 7.26
C VAL A 144 -0.36 -2.40 7.09
N SER A 145 -0.68 -3.20 8.11
CA SER A 145 -1.85 -4.08 8.10
C SER A 145 -3.06 -3.38 8.67
N VAL A 146 -4.17 -3.33 7.93
CA VAL A 146 -5.45 -2.79 8.44
C VAL A 146 -6.00 -3.62 9.60
N LYS A 147 -5.71 -4.92 9.64
CA LYS A 147 -6.21 -5.85 10.66
C LYS A 147 -5.23 -6.11 11.80
N ALA A 148 -4.00 -5.57 11.75
CA ALA A 148 -3.09 -5.69 12.87
C ALA A 148 -3.52 -4.79 14.03
N ASN A 149 -3.32 -5.28 15.25
CA ASN A 149 -3.62 -4.55 16.49
C ASN A 149 -2.35 -4.11 17.24
N LYS A 150 -1.17 -4.56 16.79
CA LYS A 150 0.13 -4.20 17.34
C LYS A 150 1.23 -4.42 16.32
N PRO A 151 2.40 -3.75 16.46
CA PRO A 151 3.57 -4.04 15.66
C PRO A 151 4.09 -5.44 15.92
N ARG A 152 4.66 -6.08 14.89
CA ARG A 152 5.30 -7.40 15.01
C ARG A 152 6.34 -7.62 13.92
N LEU A 153 7.16 -8.65 14.11
CA LEU A 153 8.09 -9.13 13.09
C LEU A 153 7.42 -10.19 12.20
N VAL A 154 8.02 -10.43 11.04
CA VAL A 154 7.70 -11.57 10.19
C VAL A 154 8.25 -12.83 10.85
N ASP A 155 7.46 -13.89 10.91
CA ASP A 155 7.79 -15.18 11.56
C ASP A 155 8.24 -16.22 10.52
N TYR A 156 8.98 -15.78 9.50
CA TYR A 156 9.49 -16.62 8.42
C TYR A 156 10.93 -16.28 8.13
N HIS A 157 11.77 -17.31 8.06
CA HIS A 157 13.16 -17.15 7.63
C HIS A 157 13.22 -16.75 6.16
N MET A 158 13.56 -15.49 5.92
CA MET A 158 13.68 -14.96 4.56
C MET A 158 14.82 -13.95 4.39
N PRO A 159 15.31 -13.76 3.15
CA PRO A 159 16.35 -12.76 2.89
C PRO A 159 15.95 -11.38 3.40
N HIS A 160 16.85 -10.77 4.16
CA HIS A 160 16.68 -9.45 4.77
C HIS A 160 15.43 -9.33 5.68
N GLU A 161 15.02 -10.41 6.35
CA GLU A 161 13.89 -10.41 7.31
C GLU A 161 13.96 -9.26 8.34
N ARG A 162 15.17 -8.94 8.81
CA ARG A 162 15.45 -7.84 9.75
C ARG A 162 15.11 -6.45 9.21
N ASN A 163 14.86 -6.32 7.91
CA ASN A 163 14.50 -5.07 7.24
C ASN A 163 12.98 -4.94 7.05
N ILE A 164 12.19 -5.91 7.51
CA ILE A 164 10.74 -5.93 7.35
C ILE A 164 10.08 -5.62 8.68
N PHE A 165 9.17 -4.65 8.67
CA PHE A 165 8.45 -4.18 9.86
C PHE A 165 6.96 -4.29 9.60
N ILE A 166 6.24 -5.07 10.40
CA ILE A 166 4.77 -5.09 10.35
C ILE A 166 4.26 -4.09 11.37
N LEU A 167 3.53 -3.09 10.91
CA LEU A 167 2.93 -2.04 11.72
C LEU A 167 1.41 -2.13 11.63
N ASP A 168 0.74 -1.89 12.75
CA ASP A 168 -0.68 -1.52 12.72
C ASP A 168 -0.83 -0.04 12.32
N PRO A 169 -2.05 0.40 11.94
CA PRO A 169 -2.25 1.74 11.43
C PRO A 169 -1.94 2.82 12.47
N GLU A 170 -2.14 2.56 13.76
CA GLU A 170 -1.88 3.54 14.82
C GLU A 170 -0.38 3.80 14.96
N ASN A 171 0.40 2.72 15.07
CA ASN A 171 1.85 2.82 15.17
C ASN A 171 2.48 3.39 13.90
N PHE A 172 1.93 3.07 12.72
CA PHE A 172 2.38 3.69 11.48
C PHE A 172 2.09 5.19 11.44
N ALA A 173 0.89 5.63 11.81
CA ALA A 173 0.54 7.05 11.83
C ALA A 173 1.41 7.84 12.84
N ALA A 174 1.67 7.27 14.01
CA ALA A 174 2.57 7.83 15.00
C ALA A 174 4.02 7.91 14.47
N PHE A 175 4.51 6.85 13.82
CA PHE A 175 5.83 6.81 13.19
C PHE A 175 5.98 7.88 12.10
N MET A 176 4.99 8.02 11.24
CA MET A 176 5.00 9.05 10.19
C MET A 176 4.75 10.45 10.73
N GLY A 177 4.30 10.59 11.98
CA GLY A 177 3.98 11.88 12.58
C GLY A 177 2.73 12.53 12.01
N TYR A 178 1.74 11.73 11.58
CA TYR A 178 0.46 12.25 11.10
C TYR A 178 -0.27 13.00 12.22
N ARG A 179 -0.80 14.19 11.90
CA ARG A 179 -1.54 15.06 12.83
C ARG A 179 -2.67 15.79 12.12
N GLY A 180 -3.69 16.18 12.88
CA GLY A 180 -4.85 16.91 12.36
C GLY A 180 -5.49 16.20 11.17
N LYS A 181 -5.84 16.96 10.13
CA LYS A 181 -6.53 16.42 8.94
C LYS A 181 -5.83 15.21 8.30
N ILE A 182 -4.50 15.19 8.23
CA ILE A 182 -3.75 14.05 7.66
C ILE A 182 -4.00 12.78 8.47
N TYR A 183 -4.01 12.88 9.80
CA TYR A 183 -4.30 11.76 10.68
C TYR A 183 -5.75 11.31 10.53
N ASP A 184 -6.68 12.27 10.53
CA ASP A 184 -8.12 11.99 10.42
C ASP A 184 -8.44 11.30 9.09
N ASP A 185 -7.94 11.81 7.97
CA ASP A 185 -8.10 11.22 6.64
C ASP A 185 -7.52 9.79 6.60
N PHE A 186 -6.33 9.56 7.16
CA PHE A 186 -5.73 8.23 7.22
C PHE A 186 -6.59 7.25 8.04
N LYS A 187 -7.04 7.65 9.22
CA LYS A 187 -7.86 6.80 10.11
C LYS A 187 -9.25 6.54 9.54
N GLU A 188 -9.85 7.53 8.89
CA GLU A 188 -11.11 7.36 8.18
C GLU A 188 -10.98 6.26 7.12
N ASN A 189 -9.95 6.32 6.28
CA ASN A 189 -9.71 5.31 5.24
C ASN A 189 -9.49 3.90 5.82
N VAL A 190 -8.74 3.80 6.92
CA VAL A 190 -8.55 2.53 7.66
C VAL A 190 -9.89 1.99 8.16
N ASN A 191 -10.75 2.84 8.73
CA ASN A 191 -12.04 2.43 9.28
C ASN A 191 -13.03 2.03 8.18
N LEU A 192 -13.13 2.82 7.09
CA LEU A 192 -13.94 2.49 5.91
C LEU A 192 -13.52 1.14 5.34
N THR A 193 -12.21 0.86 5.29
CA THR A 193 -11.69 -0.42 4.81
C THR A 193 -12.09 -1.57 5.72
N LYS A 194 -11.99 -1.43 7.05
CA LYS A 194 -12.45 -2.45 8.01
C LYS A 194 -13.93 -2.76 7.83
N ASP A 195 -14.75 -1.73 7.66
CA ASP A 195 -16.18 -1.85 7.48
C ASP A 195 -16.57 -2.46 6.12
N ALA A 196 -15.85 -2.10 5.04
CA ALA A 196 -16.03 -2.66 3.70
C ALA A 196 -15.77 -4.18 3.65
N ILE A 197 -14.83 -4.67 4.47
CA ILE A 197 -14.52 -6.11 4.61
C ILE A 197 -15.70 -6.87 5.24
N ILE A 198 -16.44 -6.26 6.16
CA ILE A 198 -17.58 -6.86 6.87
C ILE A 198 -18.87 -6.83 6.00
N ASN A 199 -18.76 -6.43 4.73
CA ASN A 199 -19.82 -6.53 3.72
C ASN A 199 -20.89 -5.44 3.78
N LYS A 200 -20.51 -4.21 4.13
CA LYS A 200 -21.36 -3.02 3.96
C LYS A 200 -21.18 -2.45 2.55
N GLU A 201 -22.09 -2.78 1.64
CA GLU A 201 -22.02 -2.35 0.23
C GLU A 201 -21.92 -0.82 0.09
N GLU A 202 -22.69 -0.08 0.87
CA GLU A 202 -22.64 1.40 0.91
C GLU A 202 -21.26 1.93 1.28
N VAL A 203 -20.56 1.27 2.21
CA VAL A 203 -19.20 1.67 2.63
C VAL A 203 -18.18 1.42 1.52
N ARG A 204 -18.36 0.34 0.73
CA ARG A 204 -17.49 0.07 -0.43
C ARG A 204 -17.61 1.15 -1.48
N ILE A 205 -18.81 1.65 -1.73
CA ILE A 205 -19.05 2.75 -2.66
C ILE A 205 -18.29 3.99 -2.20
N ILE A 206 -18.42 4.38 -0.92
CA ILE A 206 -17.72 5.53 -0.35
C ILE A 206 -16.19 5.37 -0.47
N LEU A 207 -15.66 4.20 -0.10
CA LEU A 207 -14.22 3.90 -0.18
C LEU A 207 -13.70 4.01 -1.62
N LYS A 208 -14.45 3.47 -2.59
CA LYS A 208 -14.13 3.53 -4.02
C LYS A 208 -14.19 4.95 -4.56
N GLU A 209 -15.20 5.74 -4.21
CA GLU A 209 -15.31 7.14 -4.66
C GLU A 209 -14.10 7.95 -4.20
N LYS A 210 -13.72 7.81 -2.92
CA LYS A 210 -12.47 8.38 -2.39
C LYS A 210 -11.24 7.88 -3.14
N ALA A 211 -11.16 6.58 -3.43
CA ALA A 211 -10.02 6.01 -4.15
C ALA A 211 -9.89 6.57 -5.58
N ILE A 212 -11.01 6.76 -6.28
CA ILE A 212 -11.04 7.39 -7.61
C ILE A 212 -10.55 8.83 -7.54
N GLU A 213 -10.98 9.60 -6.54
CA GLU A 213 -10.50 10.97 -6.32
C GLU A 213 -9.00 10.99 -6.02
N SER A 214 -8.55 10.18 -5.06
CA SER A 214 -7.14 10.02 -4.70
C SER A 214 -6.28 9.66 -5.90
N PHE A 215 -6.71 8.69 -6.71
CA PHE A 215 -6.04 8.31 -7.95
C PHE A 215 -5.92 9.49 -8.92
N LYS A 216 -7.00 10.25 -9.13
CA LYS A 216 -6.98 11.44 -10.00
C LYS A 216 -6.01 12.50 -9.49
N ILE A 217 -6.00 12.76 -8.18
CA ILE A 217 -5.08 13.72 -7.55
C ILE A 217 -3.63 13.27 -7.78
N ILE A 218 -3.30 12.03 -7.43
CA ILE A 218 -1.96 11.47 -7.62
C ILE A 218 -1.57 11.57 -9.11
N LYS A 219 -2.46 11.16 -10.03
CA LYS A 219 -2.20 11.18 -11.50
C LYS A 219 -2.03 12.56 -12.10
N ASN A 220 -2.77 13.55 -11.63
CA ASN A 220 -2.71 14.92 -12.15
C ASN A 220 -1.52 15.70 -11.60
N ASP A 221 -0.93 15.28 -10.49
CA ASP A 221 0.29 15.87 -9.93
C ASP A 221 1.52 15.36 -10.72
N GLN A 222 1.56 15.66 -12.03
CA GLN A 222 2.46 15.12 -13.07
C GLN A 222 3.97 15.21 -12.76
N ASN A 223 4.39 15.89 -11.69
CA ASN A 223 5.78 15.95 -11.25
C ASN A 223 6.23 14.78 -10.34
N HIS A 224 5.30 13.95 -9.83
CA HIS A 224 5.64 12.82 -8.95
C HIS A 224 5.59 11.45 -9.62
N LEU A 225 5.19 11.38 -10.90
CA LEU A 225 4.74 10.13 -11.54
C LEU A 225 5.66 9.47 -12.55
N ASN A 226 6.85 10.02 -12.79
CA ASN A 226 7.80 9.35 -13.68
C ASN A 226 9.21 9.87 -13.47
N TYR A 227 9.75 9.66 -12.28
CA TYR A 227 11.18 9.87 -12.08
C TYR A 227 11.71 8.77 -11.16
N SER A 228 12.61 7.95 -11.70
CA SER A 228 13.80 7.63 -10.92
C SER A 228 14.41 8.98 -10.58
N THR A 229 14.03 9.59 -9.46
CA THR A 229 14.63 10.86 -9.09
C THR A 229 16.13 10.58 -9.04
N LYS A 230 16.91 11.48 -9.62
CA LYS A 230 18.37 11.34 -9.69
C LYS A 230 18.95 10.96 -8.32
N GLU A 231 18.36 11.49 -7.26
CA GLU A 231 18.70 11.21 -5.87
C GLU A 231 18.38 9.79 -5.42
N PHE A 232 17.22 9.21 -5.76
CA PHE A 232 16.92 7.81 -5.46
C PHE A 232 17.80 6.84 -6.23
N LYS A 233 18.12 7.17 -7.49
CA LYS A 233 19.09 6.41 -8.28
C LYS A 233 20.49 6.48 -7.64
N ASN A 234 20.96 7.69 -7.31
CA ASN A 234 22.25 7.89 -6.64
C ASN A 234 22.31 7.15 -5.29
N THR A 235 21.28 7.27 -4.45
CA THR A 235 21.20 6.57 -3.16
C THR A 235 21.23 5.05 -3.37
N THR A 236 20.51 4.54 -4.37
CA THR A 236 20.54 3.11 -4.72
C THR A 236 21.91 2.67 -5.22
N ASP A 237 22.60 3.50 -6.02
CA ASP A 237 23.92 3.21 -6.55
C ASP A 237 25.00 3.27 -5.44
N GLU A 238 24.87 4.19 -4.48
CA GLU A 238 25.70 4.26 -3.26
C GLU A 238 25.55 3.02 -2.38
N ILE A 239 24.32 2.55 -2.17
CA ILE A 239 24.07 1.30 -1.43
C ILE A 239 24.76 0.10 -2.12
N LYS A 240 24.77 0.08 -3.46
CA LYS A 240 25.41 -1.00 -4.23
C LYS A 240 26.93 -0.91 -4.20
N SER A 241 27.51 0.29 -4.27
CA SER A 241 28.97 0.48 -4.33
C SER A 241 29.67 0.18 -3.01
N GLN A 242 29.02 0.40 -1.87
CA GLN A 242 29.53 0.03 -0.54
C GLN A 242 29.70 -1.49 -0.33
N LYS A 243 29.18 -2.33 -1.23
CA LYS A 243 29.35 -3.80 -1.20
C LYS A 243 30.53 -4.31 -2.03
N ALA A 244 31.12 -3.48 -2.88
CA ALA A 244 32.19 -3.88 -3.79
C ALA A 244 33.60 -3.63 -3.23
N GLN A 245 33.68 -3.10 -2.00
CA GLN A 245 34.90 -2.84 -1.22
C GLN A 245 34.96 -3.78 -0.03
#